data_AF-A0A1M5DC89-F1
#
_entry.id   AF-A0A1M5DC89-F1
#
_cell.length_a   1.000
_cell.length_b   1.000
_cell.length_c   1.000
_cell.angle_alpha   90.00
_cell.angle_beta   90.00
_cell.angle_gamma   90.00
#
_symmetry.space_group_name_H-M   'P 1'
#
loop_
_entity.id
_entity.type
_entity.pdbx_description
1 polymer ?
#
loop_
_entity_poly.entity_id
_entity_poly.type
_entity_poly.pdbx_seq_one_letter_code
_entity_poly.pdbx_strand_id
1 'polypeptide(L)'
;MEQESVNPAIGSILDEQKLKNIVYPAKLFRTRLNEEFMRANRTRKPFLYIKMYSHQYDFFGWGSPNKTVENTWRISILTMFSHLRFIDVLGYLSDGSGLGIILLNSDLSVLESIRKEILHKLNDAGLIQTLRINPKRPIFEAYLYTGYQEKDNLELADKIKDFNSANGRFFSLSRLNLDHIWEHPHTIRYRHMVKRIVDVTCTSIAIVLCSPLLLFCAAAVKISDPKGPIIFKQTRVGKNGKLFTMYKFRSMYVDAEERKKELMAQNETGGKTFKMKNDPRIYPFGHVLRKFSLDELPQFFNIIKGDMSIVGPRPPIPSEVAEYEPWHRMRLSVTPGLTCIWQVSGRSNISFEGQMRLDNDYIKRNGKLSDDVSLILKTFKVVFKGEGAY
;
A
#
# COMPACT_ATOMS: atom_id res chain seq x y z
N MET A 1 -1.90 25.63 6.41
CA MET A 1 -0.45 25.42 6.21
C MET A 1 -0.05 24.34 7.21
N GLU A 2 -0.45 23.10 6.94
CA GLU A 2 -0.41 22.02 7.95
C GLU A 2 0.86 21.19 7.80
N GLN A 3 1.51 21.02 8.94
CA GLN A 3 2.74 20.29 9.16
C GLN A 3 2.54 18.81 8.80
N GLU A 4 3.28 18.31 7.81
CA GLU A 4 3.52 16.88 7.65
C GLU A 4 4.18 16.36 8.94
N SER A 5 3.43 15.59 9.73
CA SER A 5 3.92 14.95 10.94
C SER A 5 4.88 13.82 10.55
N VAL A 6 6.18 14.13 10.66
CA VAL A 6 7.25 13.14 10.67
C VAL A 6 7.10 12.32 11.97
N ASN A 7 7.42 11.03 11.90
CA ASN A 7 7.24 10.10 13.00
C ASN A 7 8.34 10.31 14.07
N PRO A 8 8.00 10.52 15.35
CA PRO A 8 8.92 11.04 16.38
C PRO A 8 10.14 10.17 16.72
N ALA A 9 10.22 8.92 16.28
CA ALA A 9 11.38 8.05 16.52
C ALA A 9 12.58 8.34 15.60
N ILE A 10 12.35 8.94 14.42
CA ILE A 10 13.42 9.49 13.58
C ILE A 10 13.79 10.90 14.06
N GLY A 11 12.80 11.64 14.57
CA GLY A 11 12.98 13.00 15.10
C GLY A 11 13.84 13.11 16.35
N SER A 12 14.02 12.01 17.11
CA SER A 12 14.90 12.00 18.30
C SER A 12 16.39 11.78 17.98
N ILE A 13 16.70 11.14 16.85
CA ILE A 13 18.09 10.86 16.44
C ILE A 13 18.65 12.02 15.62
N LEU A 14 17.78 12.76 14.93
CA LEU A 14 18.14 13.84 14.03
C LEU A 14 17.06 14.94 14.12
N ASP A 15 17.43 16.04 14.76
CA ASP A 15 16.72 17.32 14.87
C ASP A 15 15.75 17.57 13.69
N GLU A 16 14.45 17.37 13.93
CA GLU A 16 13.39 17.21 12.93
C GLU A 16 13.22 18.45 12.02
N GLN A 17 13.65 19.62 12.50
CA GLN A 17 13.68 20.87 11.74
C GLN A 17 14.88 20.98 10.78
N LYS A 18 16.01 20.33 11.07
CA LYS A 18 17.21 20.38 10.21
C LYS A 18 17.11 19.42 9.01
N LEU A 19 16.49 18.25 9.19
CA LEU A 19 16.34 17.27 8.10
C LEU A 19 15.27 17.66 7.08
N LYS A 20 14.17 18.31 7.48
CA LYS A 20 13.11 18.74 6.53
C LYS A 20 13.63 19.62 5.40
N ASN A 21 14.73 20.35 5.63
CA ASN A 21 15.37 21.21 4.63
C ASN A 21 16.43 20.49 3.77
N ILE A 22 16.79 19.25 4.10
CA ILE A 22 17.90 18.48 3.47
C ILE A 22 17.40 17.21 2.77
N VAL A 23 16.28 16.64 3.21
CA VAL A 23 15.72 15.38 2.69
C VAL A 23 14.61 15.65 1.66
N TYR A 24 14.81 15.14 0.44
CA TYR A 24 13.85 15.30 -0.65
C TYR A 24 12.59 14.45 -0.43
N PRO A 25 11.39 15.00 -0.66
CA PRO A 25 10.14 14.22 -0.77
C PRO A 25 10.27 13.11 -1.80
N ALA A 26 9.63 11.96 -1.58
CA ALA A 26 9.84 10.77 -2.40
C ALA A 26 9.65 11.00 -3.92
N LYS A 27 8.68 11.84 -4.29
CA LYS A 27 8.45 12.24 -5.69
C LYS A 27 9.62 13.04 -6.28
N LEU A 28 10.14 14.01 -5.53
CA LEU A 28 11.27 14.84 -5.96
C LEU A 28 12.58 14.04 -5.96
N PHE A 29 12.79 13.21 -4.95
CA PHE A 29 13.95 12.31 -4.88
C PHE A 29 13.99 11.37 -6.08
N ARG A 30 12.84 10.76 -6.44
CA ARG A 30 12.72 9.91 -7.64
C ARG A 30 13.01 10.70 -8.93
N THR A 31 12.50 11.92 -9.03
CA THR A 31 12.75 12.79 -10.18
C THR A 31 14.25 13.07 -10.32
N ARG A 32 14.90 13.41 -9.21
CA ARG A 32 16.34 13.66 -9.16
C ARG A 32 17.18 12.42 -9.50
N LEU A 33 16.81 11.24 -9.00
CA LEU A 33 17.46 9.97 -9.35
C LEU A 33 17.40 9.69 -10.86
N ASN A 34 16.26 9.98 -11.49
CA ASN A 34 16.11 9.82 -12.93
C ASN A 34 16.96 10.83 -13.73
N GLU A 35 17.03 12.08 -13.29
CA GLU A 35 17.92 13.08 -13.90
C GLU A 35 19.38 12.65 -13.84
N GLU A 36 19.81 12.09 -12.71
CA GLU A 36 21.19 11.63 -12.51
C GLU A 36 21.52 10.40 -13.36
N PHE A 37 20.56 9.49 -13.53
CA PHE A 37 20.69 8.40 -14.49
C PHE A 37 20.89 8.91 -15.92
N MET A 38 20.07 9.88 -16.34
CA MET A 38 20.19 10.49 -17.67
C MET A 38 21.52 11.24 -17.84
N ARG A 39 21.96 11.98 -16.81
CA ARG A 39 23.27 12.66 -16.79
C ARG A 39 24.39 11.66 -16.96
N ALA A 40 24.43 10.61 -16.14
CA ALA A 40 25.49 9.60 -16.18
C ALA A 40 25.56 8.86 -17.52
N ASN A 41 24.42 8.63 -18.18
CA ASN A 41 24.40 8.06 -19.53
C ASN A 41 25.03 9.00 -20.58
N ARG A 42 24.84 10.33 -20.43
CA ARG A 42 25.43 11.34 -21.33
C ARG A 42 26.90 11.61 -21.04
N THR A 43 27.27 11.72 -19.76
CA THR A 43 28.61 12.17 -19.34
C THR A 43 29.56 11.02 -19.01
N ARG A 44 29.07 9.77 -18.95
CA ARG A 44 29.81 8.58 -18.50
C ARG A 44 30.46 8.73 -17.12
N LYS A 45 29.93 9.63 -16.30
CA LYS A 45 30.38 9.83 -14.92
C LYS A 45 29.54 8.97 -13.99
N PRO A 46 30.15 8.09 -13.18
CA PRO A 46 29.40 7.18 -12.34
C PRO A 46 28.65 7.92 -11.21
N PHE A 47 27.66 7.27 -10.66
CA PHE A 47 27.08 7.63 -9.37
C PHE A 47 26.65 6.38 -8.61
N LEU A 48 26.55 6.50 -7.29
CA LEU A 48 26.02 5.45 -6.44
C LEU A 48 24.61 5.82 -5.98
N TYR A 49 23.72 4.84 -5.98
CA TYR A 49 22.40 4.93 -5.36
C TYR A 49 22.34 3.93 -4.20
N ILE A 50 22.13 4.41 -2.97
CA ILE A 50 22.11 3.57 -1.77
C ILE A 50 20.72 3.66 -1.13
N LYS A 51 20.11 2.50 -0.85
CA LYS A 51 18.87 2.39 -0.08
C LYS A 51 19.18 1.94 1.35
N MET A 52 18.48 2.55 2.30
CA MET A 52 18.51 2.23 3.72
C MET A 52 17.09 1.95 4.19
N TYR A 53 16.82 0.73 4.66
CA TYR A 53 15.48 0.29 5.05
C TYR A 53 15.19 0.53 6.54
N SER A 54 14.04 1.12 6.85
CA SER A 54 13.56 1.38 8.22
C SER A 54 12.76 0.21 8.80
N HIS A 55 12.23 -0.72 8.00
CA HIS A 55 11.29 -1.74 8.53
C HIS A 55 11.94 -2.98 9.19
N GLN A 56 13.26 -3.16 9.12
CA GLN A 56 13.89 -4.40 9.57
C GLN A 56 14.25 -4.45 11.06
N TYR A 57 14.27 -3.31 11.75
CA TYR A 57 14.84 -3.21 13.11
C TYR A 57 13.95 -2.49 14.09
N ASP A 58 12.66 -2.45 13.77
CA ASP A 58 11.64 -1.92 14.65
C ASP A 58 11.97 -0.53 15.22
N PHE A 59 12.10 0.41 14.31
CA PHE A 59 12.22 1.85 14.61
C PHE A 59 11.01 2.39 15.40
N PHE A 60 9.99 1.57 15.65
CA PHE A 60 8.71 1.95 16.22
C PHE A 60 8.37 1.18 17.52
N GLY A 61 9.26 0.33 18.03
CA GLY A 61 9.12 -0.32 19.35
C GLY A 61 8.13 -1.49 19.46
N TRP A 62 7.82 -2.19 18.38
CA TRP A 62 6.88 -3.33 18.33
C TRP A 62 7.50 -4.68 18.78
N GLY A 63 8.80 -4.69 19.09
CA GLY A 63 9.58 -5.76 19.72
C GLY A 63 10.96 -5.24 20.09
N SER A 64 11.44 -5.49 21.31
CA SER A 64 12.73 -4.99 21.80
C SER A 64 13.88 -5.40 20.88
N PRO A 65 14.45 -4.51 20.05
CA PRO A 65 15.68 -4.82 19.36
C PRO A 65 16.74 -5.02 20.44
N ASN A 66 17.60 -6.03 20.29
CA ASN A 66 18.78 -6.12 21.13
C ASN A 66 19.55 -4.79 20.97
N LYS A 67 19.79 -4.04 22.06
CA LYS A 67 20.43 -2.69 22.03
C LYS A 67 21.70 -2.67 21.19
N THR A 68 22.41 -3.78 21.15
CA THR A 68 23.61 -4.01 20.33
C THR A 68 23.34 -3.82 18.84
N VAL A 69 22.21 -4.30 18.32
CA VAL A 69 21.81 -4.18 16.90
C VAL A 69 21.42 -2.74 16.56
N GLU A 70 20.68 -2.08 17.44
CA GLU A 70 20.32 -0.67 17.28
C GLU A 70 21.57 0.23 17.23
N ASN A 71 22.54 -0.01 18.12
CA ASN A 71 23.81 0.70 18.13
C ASN A 71 24.64 0.44 16.87
N THR A 72 24.68 -0.81 16.37
CA THR A 72 25.34 -1.14 15.09
C THR A 72 24.74 -0.31 13.95
N TRP A 73 23.42 -0.24 13.87
CA TRP A 73 22.71 0.55 12.86
C TRP A 73 22.98 2.05 12.99
N ARG A 74 22.93 2.58 14.21
CA ARG A 74 23.16 3.99 14.48
C ARG A 74 24.56 4.42 14.05
N ILE A 75 25.59 3.66 14.43
CA ILE A 75 26.97 3.95 14.03
C ILE A 75 27.12 3.91 12.50
N SER A 76 26.45 2.95 11.87
CA SER A 76 26.52 2.75 10.42
C SER A 76 25.87 3.89 9.64
N ILE A 77 24.65 4.30 10.02
CA ILE A 77 23.93 5.41 9.37
C ILE A 77 24.66 6.74 9.61
N LEU A 78 25.10 7.00 10.85
CA LEU A 78 25.82 8.25 11.15
C LEU A 78 27.14 8.34 10.39
N THR A 79 27.85 7.22 10.24
CA THR A 79 29.08 7.17 9.44
C THR A 79 28.79 7.32 7.95
N MET A 80 27.70 6.76 7.43
CA MET A 80 27.27 7.03 6.05
C MET A 80 26.99 8.52 5.84
N PHE A 81 26.26 9.14 6.77
CA PHE A 81 25.92 10.56 6.71
C PHE A 81 27.12 11.49 6.84
N SER A 82 28.15 11.12 7.59
CA SER A 82 29.39 11.91 7.68
C SER A 82 30.18 11.96 6.37
N HIS A 83 29.92 11.04 5.43
CA HIS A 83 30.54 11.02 4.11
C HIS A 83 29.73 11.73 3.02
N LEU A 84 28.51 12.19 3.34
CA LEU A 84 27.70 12.93 2.38
C LEU A 84 28.32 14.30 2.12
N ARG A 85 28.55 14.60 0.84
CA ARG A 85 28.95 15.93 0.40
C ARG A 85 27.71 16.78 0.16
N PHE A 86 27.90 18.09 0.11
CA PHE A 86 26.83 19.05 -0.18
C PHE A 86 26.10 18.78 -1.50
N ILE A 87 26.78 18.20 -2.49
CA ILE A 87 26.18 17.86 -3.79
C ILE A 87 25.36 16.56 -3.76
N ASP A 88 25.55 15.71 -2.75
CA ASP A 88 24.88 14.42 -2.66
C ASP A 88 23.43 14.62 -2.23
N VAL A 89 22.54 13.75 -2.72
CA VAL A 89 21.09 13.92 -2.54
C VAL A 89 20.56 12.86 -1.59
N LEU A 90 19.85 13.28 -0.55
CA LEU A 90 19.15 12.42 0.39
C LEU A 90 17.63 12.57 0.17
N GLY A 91 16.87 11.48 0.21
CA GLY A 91 15.41 11.56 0.07
C GLY A 91 14.67 10.33 0.53
N TYR A 92 13.34 10.44 0.61
CA TYR A 92 12.48 9.32 1.01
C TYR A 92 12.28 8.31 -0.13
N LEU A 93 12.21 7.02 0.21
CA LEU A 93 11.82 5.98 -0.74
C LEU A 93 10.30 6.04 -1.03
N SER A 94 9.91 5.73 -2.27
CA SER A 94 8.51 5.87 -2.74
C SER A 94 7.53 4.91 -2.06
N ASP A 95 8.02 3.79 -1.56
CA ASP A 95 7.25 2.78 -0.82
C ASP A 95 7.15 3.10 0.70
N GLY A 96 7.78 4.18 1.14
CA GLY A 96 7.87 4.56 2.56
C GLY A 96 8.77 3.64 3.38
N SER A 97 9.55 2.77 2.75
CA SER A 97 10.34 1.75 3.44
C SER A 97 11.64 2.26 4.06
N GLY A 98 11.99 3.53 3.86
CA GLY A 98 13.21 4.14 4.39
C GLY A 98 13.72 5.33 3.57
N LEU A 99 15.04 5.48 3.53
CA LEU A 99 15.75 6.58 2.88
C LEU A 99 16.61 6.10 1.70
N GLY A 100 16.74 6.94 0.70
CA GLY A 100 17.65 6.78 -0.43
C GLY A 100 18.70 7.88 -0.46
N ILE A 101 19.91 7.53 -0.86
CA ILE A 101 21.05 8.43 -1.04
C ILE A 101 21.53 8.32 -2.49
N ILE A 102 21.79 9.46 -3.13
CA ILE A 102 22.45 9.55 -4.44
C ILE A 102 23.80 10.21 -4.23
N LEU A 103 24.89 9.43 -4.34
CA LEU A 103 26.25 9.95 -4.29
C LEU A 103 26.73 10.31 -5.69
N LEU A 104 26.83 11.61 -5.98
CA LEU A 104 27.10 12.13 -7.32
C LEU A 104 28.58 12.00 -7.69
N ASN A 105 28.90 11.57 -8.91
CA ASN A 105 30.30 11.43 -9.34
C ASN A 105 31.11 10.51 -8.40
N SER A 106 30.48 9.44 -7.93
CA SER A 106 31.08 8.46 -7.01
C SER A 106 31.11 7.08 -7.66
N ASP A 107 32.20 6.37 -7.44
CA ASP A 107 32.44 5.02 -7.96
C ASP A 107 32.58 4.00 -6.82
N LEU A 108 33.02 2.78 -7.16
CA LEU A 108 33.19 1.71 -6.19
C LEU A 108 34.21 2.04 -5.08
N SER A 109 35.25 2.84 -5.37
CA SER A 109 36.29 3.17 -4.38
C SER A 109 35.73 3.99 -3.22
N VAL A 110 34.79 4.89 -3.50
CA VAL A 110 34.08 5.68 -2.49
C VAL A 110 33.25 4.76 -1.59
N LEU A 111 32.53 3.80 -2.18
CA LEU A 111 31.74 2.84 -1.42
C LEU A 111 32.63 1.95 -0.54
N GLU A 112 33.80 1.53 -1.04
CA GLU A 112 34.76 0.77 -0.26
C GLU A 112 35.34 1.57 0.92
N SER A 113 35.62 2.86 0.72
CA SER A 113 36.09 3.75 1.79
C SER A 113 35.04 3.87 2.90
N ILE A 114 33.80 4.16 2.53
CA ILE A 114 32.67 4.25 3.48
C ILE A 114 32.51 2.91 4.23
N ARG A 115 32.58 1.79 3.51
CA ARG A 115 32.49 0.44 4.11
C ARG A 115 33.61 0.21 5.11
N LYS A 116 34.87 0.51 4.77
CA LYS A 116 36.03 0.33 5.65
C LYS A 116 35.87 1.15 6.93
N GLU A 117 35.43 2.40 6.82
CA GLU A 117 35.23 3.25 8.00
C GLU A 117 34.08 2.75 8.89
N ILE A 118 32.96 2.30 8.31
CA ILE A 118 31.87 1.71 9.09
C ILE A 118 32.37 0.47 9.83
N LEU A 119 33.08 -0.44 9.16
CA LEU A 119 33.61 -1.64 9.79
C LEU A 119 34.63 -1.32 10.88
N HIS A 120 35.48 -0.31 10.68
CA HIS A 120 36.42 0.18 11.70
C HIS A 120 35.68 0.67 12.94
N LYS A 121 34.70 1.58 12.78
CA LYS A 121 33.92 2.12 13.89
C LYS A 121 33.11 1.06 14.62
N LEU A 122 32.61 0.05 13.90
CA LEU A 122 31.94 -1.10 14.50
C LEU A 122 32.93 -2.01 15.26
N ASN A 123 34.18 -2.12 14.81
CA ASN A 123 35.22 -2.86 15.53
C ASN A 123 35.56 -2.16 16.85
N ASP A 124 35.79 -0.85 16.80
CA ASP A 124 36.13 -0.03 17.96
C ASP A 124 35.03 -0.08 19.02
N ALA A 125 33.77 -0.15 18.59
CA ALA A 125 32.61 -0.29 19.46
C ALA A 125 32.37 -1.73 19.97
N GLY A 126 33.17 -2.71 19.54
CA GLY A 126 32.99 -4.14 19.88
C GLY A 126 31.77 -4.81 19.25
N LEU A 127 31.21 -4.20 18.19
CA LEU A 127 29.93 -4.60 17.58
C LEU A 127 30.07 -5.46 16.33
N ILE A 128 31.29 -5.71 15.82
CA ILE A 128 31.50 -6.52 14.59
C ILE A 128 30.81 -7.89 14.65
N GLN A 129 30.73 -8.51 15.83
CA GLN A 129 30.11 -9.82 15.99
C GLN A 129 28.60 -9.81 15.67
N THR A 130 27.92 -8.65 15.78
CA THR A 130 26.51 -8.52 15.38
C THR A 130 26.29 -8.69 13.88
N LEU A 131 27.32 -8.43 13.07
CA LEU A 131 27.27 -8.63 11.61
C LEU A 131 27.22 -10.12 11.23
N ARG A 132 27.52 -11.03 12.15
CA ARG A 132 27.38 -12.49 11.94
C ARG A 132 25.93 -12.96 12.01
N ILE A 133 25.01 -12.13 12.52
CA ILE A 133 23.58 -12.41 12.54
C ILE A 133 23.05 -12.17 11.12
N ASN A 134 22.86 -13.24 10.36
CA ASN A 134 22.45 -13.22 8.95
C ASN A 134 21.06 -12.56 8.79
N PRO A 135 20.96 -11.27 8.44
CA PRO A 135 19.66 -10.61 8.38
C PRO A 135 18.94 -11.02 7.09
N LYS A 136 17.60 -11.05 7.11
CA LYS A 136 16.80 -11.42 5.92
C LYS A 136 17.03 -10.49 4.71
N ARG A 137 17.52 -9.26 4.94
CA ARG A 137 17.94 -8.28 3.90
C ARG A 137 19.13 -7.47 4.42
N PRO A 138 20.00 -6.96 3.54
CA PRO A 138 21.18 -6.16 3.90
C PRO A 138 20.81 -4.81 4.51
N ILE A 139 21.73 -4.27 5.31
CA ILE A 139 21.58 -2.97 6.00
C ILE A 139 21.61 -1.82 4.99
N PHE A 140 22.55 -1.90 4.06
CA PHE A 140 22.65 -0.98 2.93
C PHE A 140 22.51 -1.77 1.63
N GLU A 141 21.56 -1.38 0.80
CA GLU A 141 21.45 -1.89 -0.56
C GLU A 141 21.98 -0.83 -1.52
N ALA A 142 23.22 -1.00 -1.96
CA ALA A 142 23.93 -0.10 -2.85
C ALA A 142 23.82 -0.57 -4.31
N TYR A 143 23.61 0.41 -5.20
CA TYR A 143 23.56 0.23 -6.62
C TYR A 143 24.57 1.16 -7.29
N LEU A 144 25.45 0.62 -8.12
CA LEU A 144 26.42 1.40 -8.88
C LEU A 144 25.96 1.57 -10.31
N TYR A 145 25.90 2.82 -10.78
CA TYR A 145 25.71 3.13 -12.19
C TYR A 145 26.97 3.77 -12.75
N THR A 146 27.61 3.12 -13.72
CA THR A 146 28.83 3.63 -14.36
C THR A 146 28.56 4.38 -15.66
N GLY A 147 27.33 4.33 -16.17
CA GLY A 147 26.97 4.90 -17.46
C GLY A 147 27.40 4.07 -18.68
N TYR A 148 28.13 2.96 -18.54
CA TYR A 148 28.48 2.06 -19.67
C TYR A 148 27.35 1.06 -19.98
N GLN A 149 27.20 0.64 -21.25
CA GLN A 149 26.17 -0.33 -21.70
C GLN A 149 26.42 -1.75 -21.16
N GLU A 150 25.42 -2.64 -21.25
CA GLU A 150 25.37 -3.97 -20.63
C GLU A 150 26.50 -4.92 -21.08
N LYS A 151 27.00 -4.79 -22.31
CA LYS A 151 27.91 -5.77 -22.93
C LYS A 151 29.38 -5.70 -22.49
N ASP A 152 29.87 -4.60 -21.93
CA ASP A 152 31.32 -4.33 -21.83
C ASP A 152 31.88 -4.27 -20.39
N ASN A 153 31.43 -5.09 -19.45
CA ASN A 153 31.94 -4.96 -18.08
C ASN A 153 31.98 -6.26 -17.25
N LEU A 154 32.61 -7.31 -17.81
CA LEU A 154 33.01 -8.50 -17.03
C LEU A 154 33.83 -8.12 -15.79
N GLU A 155 34.76 -7.17 -15.93
CA GLU A 155 35.60 -6.68 -14.82
C GLU A 155 34.78 -6.02 -13.69
N LEU A 156 33.71 -5.29 -14.02
CA LEU A 156 32.83 -4.71 -13.00
C LEU A 156 32.01 -5.78 -12.29
N ALA A 157 31.55 -6.80 -13.02
CA ALA A 157 30.80 -7.91 -12.43
C ALA A 157 31.66 -8.69 -11.42
N ASP A 158 32.93 -8.91 -11.74
CA ASP A 158 33.90 -9.54 -10.85
C ASP A 158 34.16 -8.67 -9.61
N LYS A 159 34.40 -7.35 -9.78
CA LYS A 159 34.55 -6.42 -8.65
C LYS A 159 33.33 -6.37 -7.74
N ILE A 160 32.11 -6.43 -8.29
CA ILE A 160 30.88 -6.50 -7.50
C ILE A 160 30.79 -7.82 -6.73
N LYS A 161 31.17 -8.93 -7.37
CA LYS A 161 31.18 -10.26 -6.74
C LYS A 161 32.17 -10.32 -5.58
N ASP A 162 33.37 -9.78 -5.77
CA ASP A 162 34.42 -9.69 -4.74
C ASP A 162 34.00 -8.78 -3.59
N PHE A 163 33.36 -7.65 -3.89
CA PHE A 163 32.81 -6.77 -2.85
C PHE A 163 31.74 -7.49 -2.01
N ASN A 164 30.82 -8.22 -2.64
CA ASN A 164 29.75 -8.92 -1.94
C ASN A 164 30.24 -10.13 -1.14
N SER A 165 31.28 -10.83 -1.61
CA SER A 165 31.86 -11.97 -0.90
C SER A 165 32.61 -11.54 0.36
N ALA A 166 33.24 -10.37 0.35
CA ALA A 166 34.01 -9.83 1.47
C ALA A 166 33.18 -9.22 2.61
N ASN A 167 31.86 -9.10 2.45
CA ASN A 167 31.07 -8.13 3.23
C ASN A 167 30.02 -8.74 4.17
N GLY A 168 29.98 -10.06 4.34
CA GLY A 168 29.11 -10.71 5.33
C GLY A 168 27.62 -10.37 5.19
N ARG A 169 27.16 -9.94 4.00
CA ARG A 169 25.79 -9.46 3.69
C ARG A 169 25.35 -8.17 4.41
N PHE A 170 26.29 -7.39 4.95
CA PHE A 170 25.99 -6.09 5.59
C PHE A 170 25.65 -4.99 4.56
N PHE A 171 26.43 -4.87 3.49
CA PHE A 171 25.99 -4.24 2.23
C PHE A 171 25.74 -5.30 1.17
N SER A 172 24.76 -5.07 0.33
CA SER A 172 24.73 -5.64 -1.01
C SER A 172 25.09 -4.56 -2.02
N LEU A 173 26.02 -4.87 -2.92
CA LEU A 173 26.28 -4.07 -4.10
C LEU A 173 25.68 -4.77 -5.32
N SER A 174 24.97 -4.02 -6.14
CA SER A 174 24.46 -4.47 -7.44
C SER A 174 24.66 -3.40 -8.49
N ARG A 175 24.56 -3.77 -9.77
CA ARG A 175 24.52 -2.78 -10.84
C ARG A 175 23.16 -2.07 -10.82
N LEU A 176 23.17 -0.75 -10.98
CA LEU A 176 21.92 -0.01 -11.15
C LEU A 176 21.40 -0.24 -12.57
N ASN A 177 20.25 -0.89 -12.67
CA ASN A 177 19.49 -0.99 -13.91
C ASN A 177 18.31 -0.02 -13.90
N LEU A 178 17.78 0.30 -15.08
CA LEU A 178 16.58 1.13 -15.22
C LEU A 178 15.42 0.65 -14.33
N ASP A 179 15.25 -0.65 -14.18
CA ASP A 179 14.21 -1.30 -13.34
C ASP A 179 14.31 -0.94 -11.85
N HIS A 180 15.47 -0.51 -11.37
CA HIS A 180 15.69 -0.11 -9.98
C HIS A 180 15.34 1.36 -9.71
N ILE A 181 15.41 2.21 -10.75
CA ILE A 181 15.04 3.65 -10.71
C ILE A 181 13.56 3.81 -11.02
N TRP A 182 13.09 2.99 -11.95
CA TRP A 182 11.70 2.92 -12.35
C TRP A 182 11.09 1.67 -11.74
N GLU A 183 10.38 1.81 -10.61
CA GLU A 183 9.18 0.98 -10.48
C GLU A 183 8.33 1.31 -11.72
N HIS A 184 8.38 0.44 -12.73
CA HIS A 184 8.05 0.86 -14.08
C HIS A 184 6.63 1.45 -14.10
N PRO A 185 6.45 2.73 -14.45
CA PRO A 185 5.12 3.28 -14.65
C PRO A 185 4.38 2.49 -15.74
N HIS A 186 5.12 1.86 -16.66
CA HIS A 186 4.60 0.91 -17.64
C HIS A 186 4.15 -0.42 -17.04
N THR A 187 4.82 -1.00 -16.02
CA THR A 187 4.34 -2.24 -15.38
C THR A 187 3.15 -1.95 -14.47
N ILE A 188 3.11 -0.79 -13.80
CA ILE A 188 1.95 -0.36 -13.01
C ILE A 188 0.75 -0.11 -13.95
N ARG A 189 0.94 0.62 -15.05
CA ARG A 189 -0.11 0.86 -16.05
C ARG A 189 -0.56 -0.42 -16.74
N TYR A 190 0.38 -1.29 -17.13
CA TYR A 190 0.10 -2.61 -17.70
C TYR A 190 -0.65 -3.49 -16.71
N ARG A 191 -0.23 -3.56 -15.43
CA ARG A 191 -0.93 -4.30 -14.38
C ARG A 191 -2.33 -3.75 -14.13
N HIS A 192 -2.52 -2.43 -14.11
CA HIS A 192 -3.85 -1.85 -14.01
C HIS A 192 -4.71 -2.18 -15.23
N MET A 193 -4.12 -2.23 -16.43
CA MET A 193 -4.82 -2.63 -17.66
C MET A 193 -5.19 -4.11 -17.64
N VAL A 194 -4.27 -4.99 -17.27
CA VAL A 194 -4.52 -6.44 -17.09
C VAL A 194 -5.59 -6.65 -16.03
N LYS A 195 -5.46 -6.01 -14.87
CA LYS A 195 -6.48 -6.05 -13.80
C LYS A 195 -7.82 -5.57 -14.33
N ARG A 196 -7.85 -4.49 -15.12
CA ARG A 196 -9.08 -3.98 -15.72
C ARG A 196 -9.71 -4.96 -16.69
N ILE A 197 -8.93 -5.62 -17.52
CA ILE A 197 -9.39 -6.66 -18.45
C ILE A 197 -9.96 -7.83 -17.65
N VAL A 198 -9.25 -8.31 -16.62
CA VAL A 198 -9.73 -9.39 -15.73
C VAL A 198 -11.04 -8.99 -15.05
N ASP A 199 -11.13 -7.78 -14.48
CA ASP A 199 -12.33 -7.27 -13.83
C ASP A 199 -13.53 -7.28 -14.77
N VAL A 200 -13.37 -6.75 -16.00
CA VAL A 200 -14.45 -6.69 -16.98
C VAL A 200 -14.83 -8.08 -17.48
N THR A 201 -13.86 -8.92 -17.83
CA THR A 201 -14.11 -10.28 -18.35
C THR A 201 -14.78 -11.17 -17.32
N CYS A 202 -14.22 -11.27 -16.10
CA CYS A 202 -14.79 -12.09 -15.04
C CYS A 202 -16.17 -11.59 -14.61
N THR A 203 -16.36 -10.27 -14.50
CA THR A 203 -17.65 -9.70 -14.14
C THR A 203 -18.70 -9.91 -15.23
N SER A 204 -18.32 -9.80 -16.51
CA SER A 204 -19.25 -10.04 -17.63
C SER A 204 -19.73 -11.48 -17.65
N ILE A 205 -18.80 -12.44 -17.45
CA ILE A 205 -19.14 -13.86 -17.30
C ILE A 205 -20.07 -14.07 -16.10
N ALA A 206 -19.75 -13.46 -14.95
CA ALA A 206 -20.57 -13.58 -13.74
C ALA A 206 -21.99 -13.01 -13.94
N ILE A 207 -22.15 -11.89 -14.64
CA ILE A 207 -23.48 -11.33 -14.96
C ILE A 207 -24.29 -12.32 -15.81
N VAL A 208 -23.69 -12.92 -16.84
CA VAL A 208 -24.39 -13.88 -17.70
C VAL A 208 -24.82 -15.11 -16.89
N LEU A 209 -23.90 -15.72 -16.15
CA LEU A 209 -24.18 -16.91 -15.34
C LEU A 209 -25.17 -16.63 -14.20
N CYS A 210 -25.08 -15.48 -13.57
CA CYS A 210 -25.97 -15.07 -12.48
C CYS A 210 -27.23 -14.35 -12.97
N SER A 211 -27.47 -14.21 -14.28
CA SER A 211 -28.62 -13.47 -14.80
C SER A 211 -29.98 -14.01 -14.33
N PRO A 212 -30.22 -15.35 -14.21
CA PRO A 212 -31.49 -15.84 -13.67
C PRO A 212 -31.66 -15.45 -12.19
N LEU A 213 -30.57 -15.49 -11.42
CA LEU A 213 -30.57 -15.09 -10.01
C LEU A 213 -30.79 -13.58 -9.84
N LEU A 214 -30.18 -12.76 -10.70
CA LEU A 214 -30.41 -11.31 -10.72
C LEU A 214 -31.88 -10.98 -10.99
N LEU A 215 -32.51 -11.65 -11.96
CA LEU A 215 -33.94 -11.48 -12.26
C LEU A 215 -34.83 -11.95 -11.10
N PHE A 216 -34.51 -13.09 -10.50
CA PHE A 216 -35.21 -13.58 -9.31
C PHE A 216 -35.12 -12.60 -8.14
N CYS A 217 -33.91 -12.09 -7.83
CA CYS A 217 -33.73 -11.09 -6.78
C CYS A 217 -34.50 -9.81 -7.10
N ALA A 218 -34.47 -9.35 -8.35
CA ALA A 218 -35.20 -8.16 -8.79
C ALA A 218 -36.72 -8.32 -8.61
N ALA A 219 -37.27 -9.47 -8.99
CA ALA A 219 -38.68 -9.80 -8.79
C ALA A 219 -39.04 -9.88 -7.30
N ALA A 220 -38.23 -10.56 -6.49
CA ALA A 220 -38.46 -10.69 -5.05
C ALA A 220 -38.42 -9.35 -4.32
N VAL A 221 -37.50 -8.45 -4.71
CA VAL A 221 -37.47 -7.05 -4.23
C VAL A 221 -38.76 -6.33 -4.61
N LYS A 222 -39.19 -6.46 -5.87
CA LYS A 222 -40.39 -5.76 -6.36
C LYS A 222 -41.68 -6.27 -5.72
N ILE A 223 -41.76 -7.56 -5.42
CA ILE A 223 -42.90 -8.16 -4.70
C ILE A 223 -42.91 -7.71 -3.23
N SER A 224 -41.73 -7.63 -2.60
CA SER A 224 -41.61 -7.25 -1.19
C SER A 224 -41.93 -5.76 -0.96
N ASP A 225 -41.59 -4.90 -1.92
CA ASP A 225 -41.89 -3.46 -1.89
C ASP A 225 -42.33 -2.97 -3.29
N PRO A 226 -43.63 -3.12 -3.63
CA PRO A 226 -44.16 -2.76 -4.95
C PRO A 226 -44.03 -1.28 -5.29
N LYS A 227 -44.04 -0.40 -4.27
CA LYS A 227 -43.93 1.05 -4.45
C LYS A 227 -42.47 1.47 -4.64
N GLY A 228 -41.52 0.70 -4.10
CA GLY A 228 -40.09 0.99 -4.19
C GLY A 228 -39.44 0.67 -5.55
N PRO A 229 -38.34 1.37 -5.89
CA PRO A 229 -37.47 0.97 -6.99
C PRO A 229 -36.63 -0.24 -6.59
N ILE A 230 -36.40 -1.14 -7.55
CA ILE A 230 -35.62 -2.37 -7.37
C ILE A 230 -34.16 -2.06 -6.99
N ILE A 231 -33.57 -1.06 -7.65
CA ILE A 231 -32.20 -0.64 -7.43
C ILE A 231 -32.17 0.53 -6.45
N PHE A 232 -31.44 0.34 -5.36
CA PHE A 232 -31.01 1.40 -4.47
C PHE A 232 -29.71 2.03 -5.01
N LYS A 233 -29.64 3.36 -4.98
CA LYS A 233 -28.51 4.15 -5.47
C LYS A 233 -27.90 4.92 -4.31
N GLN A 234 -26.59 4.87 -4.16
CA GLN A 234 -25.88 5.62 -3.13
C GLN A 234 -24.62 6.27 -3.69
N THR A 235 -24.44 7.57 -3.42
CA THR A 235 -23.21 8.27 -3.77
C THR A 235 -22.06 7.78 -2.91
N ARG A 236 -20.96 7.41 -3.56
CA ARG A 236 -19.72 6.91 -2.95
C ARG A 236 -18.52 7.66 -3.52
N VAL A 237 -17.42 7.62 -2.78
CA VAL A 237 -16.14 8.20 -3.20
C VAL A 237 -15.27 7.11 -3.81
N GLY A 238 -14.84 7.31 -5.04
CA GLY A 238 -13.98 6.41 -5.79
C GLY A 238 -12.54 6.90 -5.86
N LYS A 239 -11.81 6.39 -6.87
CA LYS A 239 -10.41 6.73 -7.10
C LYS A 239 -10.21 8.25 -7.22
N ASN A 240 -9.17 8.76 -6.56
CA ASN A 240 -8.79 10.17 -6.49
C ASN A 240 -9.91 11.09 -5.98
N GLY A 241 -10.82 10.56 -5.16
CA GLY A 241 -11.92 11.35 -4.61
C GLY A 241 -13.11 11.53 -5.57
N LYS A 242 -13.08 10.93 -6.76
CA LYS A 242 -14.17 11.07 -7.75
C LYS A 242 -15.45 10.43 -7.22
N LEU A 243 -16.55 11.18 -7.21
CA LEU A 243 -17.84 10.64 -6.81
C LEU A 243 -18.41 9.72 -7.88
N PHE A 244 -19.06 8.63 -7.46
CA PHE A 244 -19.81 7.73 -8.33
C PHE A 244 -21.06 7.19 -7.64
N THR A 245 -22.00 6.69 -8.43
CA THR A 245 -23.25 6.10 -7.94
C THR A 245 -23.11 4.60 -7.82
N MET A 246 -23.04 4.10 -6.58
CA MET A 246 -23.02 2.67 -6.30
C MET A 246 -24.43 2.08 -6.35
N TYR A 247 -24.59 0.95 -7.04
CA TYR A 247 -25.86 0.24 -7.18
C TYR A 247 -25.96 -0.94 -6.22
N LYS A 248 -27.11 -1.10 -5.58
CA LYS A 248 -27.46 -2.28 -4.77
C LYS A 248 -28.89 -2.68 -5.04
N PHE A 249 -29.25 -3.93 -4.78
CA PHE A 249 -30.67 -4.21 -4.62
C PHE A 249 -31.15 -3.50 -3.36
N ARG A 250 -32.33 -2.89 -3.46
CA ARG A 250 -33.03 -2.43 -2.27
C ARG A 250 -33.23 -3.66 -1.36
N SER A 251 -33.07 -3.47 -0.07
CA SER A 251 -33.31 -4.51 0.95
C SER A 251 -34.15 -3.97 2.11
N MET A 252 -34.55 -2.70 2.03
CA MET A 252 -35.29 -1.95 3.03
C MET A 252 -36.48 -1.29 2.36
N TYR A 253 -37.59 -1.15 3.10
CA TYR A 253 -38.78 -0.45 2.60
C TYR A 253 -38.46 1.01 2.21
N VAL A 254 -39.26 1.61 1.31
CA VAL A 254 -39.08 3.02 0.89
C VAL A 254 -39.08 3.99 2.07
N ASP A 255 -39.89 3.73 3.09
CA ASP A 255 -40.07 4.55 4.29
C ASP A 255 -39.01 4.30 5.39
N ALA A 256 -37.97 3.53 5.08
CA ALA A 256 -36.93 3.15 6.06
C ALA A 256 -36.25 4.36 6.73
N GLU A 257 -36.02 5.47 6.02
CA GLU A 257 -35.38 6.65 6.61
C GLU A 257 -36.32 7.43 7.56
N GLU A 258 -37.63 7.33 7.35
CA GLU A 258 -38.65 7.89 8.24
C GLU A 258 -38.71 7.07 9.54
N ARG A 259 -38.85 5.74 9.41
CA ARG A 259 -38.82 4.79 10.54
C ARG A 259 -37.51 4.87 11.33
N LYS A 260 -36.39 5.19 10.69
CA LYS A 260 -35.10 5.35 11.36
C LYS A 260 -35.14 6.41 12.45
N LYS A 261 -35.85 7.52 12.25
CA LYS A 261 -35.94 8.61 13.24
C LYS A 261 -36.58 8.12 14.54
N GLU A 262 -37.61 7.28 14.42
CA GLU A 262 -38.33 6.68 15.54
C GLU A 262 -37.51 5.57 16.23
N LEU A 263 -36.69 4.85 15.45
CA LEU A 263 -35.88 3.74 15.94
C LEU A 263 -34.52 4.16 16.52
N MET A 264 -34.09 5.42 16.37
CA MET A 264 -32.79 5.90 16.87
C MET A 264 -32.60 5.68 18.38
N ALA A 265 -33.70 5.67 19.15
CA ALA A 265 -33.69 5.35 20.58
C ALA A 265 -33.32 3.88 20.89
N GLN A 266 -33.41 2.98 19.92
CA GLN A 266 -33.14 1.54 20.03
C GLN A 266 -31.80 1.14 19.38
N ASN A 267 -30.88 2.11 19.17
CA ASN A 267 -29.58 1.83 18.57
C ASN A 267 -28.72 0.95 19.48
N GLU A 268 -28.38 -0.25 19.05
CA GLU A 268 -27.58 -1.22 19.82
C GLU A 268 -26.07 -0.88 19.82
N THR A 269 -25.66 0.09 19.00
CA THR A 269 -24.29 0.61 18.95
C THR A 269 -24.25 2.07 19.36
N GLY A 270 -23.63 2.39 20.50
CA GLY A 270 -23.48 3.76 21.02
C GLY A 270 -22.59 4.71 20.19
N GLY A 271 -22.42 4.47 18.89
CA GLY A 271 -21.61 5.28 17.96
C GLY A 271 -22.40 5.80 16.76
N LYS A 272 -21.70 6.42 15.78
CA LYS A 272 -22.27 7.09 14.59
C LYS A 272 -23.04 6.18 13.61
N THR A 273 -22.94 4.86 13.76
CA THR A 273 -23.59 3.89 12.86
C THR A 273 -24.76 3.24 13.60
N PHE A 274 -25.98 3.41 13.10
CA PHE A 274 -27.15 2.69 13.62
C PHE A 274 -27.04 1.20 13.28
N LYS A 275 -27.00 0.35 14.31
CA LYS A 275 -27.12 -1.10 14.15
C LYS A 275 -28.22 -1.63 15.06
N MET A 276 -29.02 -2.52 14.50
CA MET A 276 -30.07 -3.26 15.19
C MET A 276 -30.12 -4.65 14.57
N LYS A 277 -29.94 -5.70 15.37
CA LYS A 277 -29.86 -7.08 14.87
C LYS A 277 -31.14 -7.52 14.13
N ASN A 278 -32.31 -7.05 14.57
CA ASN A 278 -33.59 -7.27 13.91
C ASN A 278 -34.18 -5.92 13.46
N ASP A 279 -33.52 -5.30 12.49
CA ASP A 279 -33.94 -4.00 11.96
C ASP A 279 -35.29 -4.10 11.20
N PRO A 280 -36.40 -3.55 11.74
CA PRO A 280 -37.74 -3.67 11.15
C PRO A 280 -37.91 -2.85 9.85
N ARG A 281 -36.88 -2.10 9.44
CA ARG A 281 -36.84 -1.41 8.15
C ARG A 281 -36.48 -2.34 7.00
N ILE A 282 -35.89 -3.49 7.31
CA ILE A 282 -35.54 -4.54 6.35
C ILE A 282 -36.78 -5.44 6.19
N TYR A 283 -37.25 -5.65 4.95
CA TYR A 283 -38.31 -6.62 4.72
C TYR A 283 -37.77 -8.05 4.84
N PRO A 284 -38.62 -9.08 5.09
CA PRO A 284 -38.16 -10.44 5.37
C PRO A 284 -37.15 -11.00 4.36
N PHE A 285 -37.43 -10.86 3.05
CA PHE A 285 -36.50 -11.28 2.01
C PHE A 285 -35.22 -10.43 1.93
N GLY A 286 -35.26 -9.18 2.42
CA GLY A 286 -34.12 -8.29 2.53
C GLY A 286 -33.03 -8.83 3.46
N HIS A 287 -33.40 -9.58 4.50
CA HIS A 287 -32.43 -10.29 5.34
C HIS A 287 -31.68 -11.37 4.57
N VAL A 288 -32.38 -12.12 3.70
CA VAL A 288 -31.76 -13.13 2.82
C VAL A 288 -30.78 -12.46 1.85
N LEU A 289 -31.20 -11.34 1.24
CA LEU A 289 -30.34 -10.57 0.34
C LEU A 289 -29.03 -10.14 1.02
N ARG A 290 -29.11 -9.63 2.25
CA ARG A 290 -27.91 -9.21 3.01
C ARG A 290 -27.06 -10.37 3.50
N LYS A 291 -27.69 -11.42 4.01
CA LYS A 291 -27.02 -12.60 4.58
C LYS A 291 -26.09 -13.25 3.56
N PHE A 292 -26.56 -13.40 2.33
CA PHE A 292 -25.80 -13.97 1.21
C PHE A 292 -25.16 -12.90 0.32
N SER A 293 -25.16 -11.63 0.75
CA SER A 293 -24.60 -10.49 0.00
C SER A 293 -25.11 -10.37 -1.44
N LEU A 294 -26.32 -10.89 -1.70
CA LEU A 294 -27.00 -10.80 -2.99
C LEU A 294 -27.41 -9.36 -3.30
N ASP A 295 -27.58 -8.52 -2.27
CA ASP A 295 -27.85 -7.09 -2.43
C ASP A 295 -26.74 -6.34 -3.16
N GLU A 296 -25.52 -6.89 -3.18
CA GLU A 296 -24.34 -6.27 -3.80
C GLU A 296 -24.17 -6.65 -5.26
N LEU A 297 -24.92 -7.62 -5.81
CA LEU A 297 -24.77 -8.06 -7.19
C LEU A 297 -24.94 -6.94 -8.24
N PRO A 298 -25.81 -5.92 -8.06
CA PRO A 298 -25.87 -4.79 -8.99
C PRO A 298 -24.59 -3.97 -9.09
N GLN A 299 -23.64 -4.10 -8.15
CA GLN A 299 -22.32 -3.48 -8.24
C GLN A 299 -21.47 -4.05 -9.39
N PHE A 300 -21.83 -5.21 -9.96
CA PHE A 300 -21.20 -5.72 -11.19
C PHE A 300 -21.26 -4.70 -12.33
N PHE A 301 -22.36 -3.93 -12.42
CA PHE A 301 -22.46 -2.84 -13.40
C PHE A 301 -21.51 -1.67 -13.09
N ASN A 302 -21.20 -1.38 -11.82
CA ASN A 302 -20.18 -0.40 -11.46
C ASN A 302 -18.78 -0.87 -11.85
N ILE A 303 -18.51 -2.17 -11.74
CA ILE A 303 -17.25 -2.74 -12.21
C ILE A 303 -17.15 -2.60 -13.72
N ILE A 304 -18.17 -2.96 -14.50
CA ILE A 304 -18.14 -2.78 -15.96
C ILE A 304 -17.97 -1.32 -16.37
N LYS A 305 -18.60 -0.36 -15.67
CA LYS A 305 -18.43 1.08 -15.92
C LYS A 305 -17.03 1.61 -15.59
N GLY A 306 -16.30 0.93 -14.71
CA GLY A 306 -14.95 1.34 -14.27
C GLY A 306 -14.93 2.19 -13.01
N ASP A 307 -16.08 2.35 -12.35
CA ASP A 307 -16.17 3.01 -11.04
C ASP A 307 -15.57 2.13 -9.93
N MET A 308 -15.68 0.81 -10.09
CA MET A 308 -15.22 -0.21 -9.14
C MET A 308 -14.35 -1.29 -9.82
N SER A 309 -13.68 -2.07 -8.99
CA SER A 309 -12.88 -3.26 -9.31
C SER A 309 -13.48 -4.47 -8.56
N ILE A 310 -13.16 -5.71 -8.96
CA ILE A 310 -13.59 -6.90 -8.19
C ILE A 310 -12.94 -6.84 -6.80
N VAL A 311 -11.64 -6.57 -6.75
CA VAL A 311 -10.85 -6.49 -5.50
C VAL A 311 -10.27 -5.09 -5.32
N GLY A 312 -10.41 -4.54 -4.12
CA GLY A 312 -9.90 -3.22 -3.75
C GLY A 312 -10.52 -2.72 -2.43
N PRO A 313 -10.07 -1.57 -1.89
CA PRO A 313 -10.63 -0.98 -0.68
C PRO A 313 -12.14 -0.73 -0.80
N ARG A 314 -12.90 -0.89 0.28
CA ARG A 314 -14.35 -0.62 0.29
C ARG A 314 -14.64 0.84 -0.08
N PRO A 315 -15.58 1.14 -0.99
CA PRO A 315 -15.93 2.51 -1.35
C PRO A 315 -16.57 3.26 -0.16
N PRO A 316 -15.97 4.33 0.36
CA PRO A 316 -16.55 5.09 1.47
C PRO A 316 -17.67 6.03 1.03
N ILE A 317 -18.50 6.44 1.98
CA ILE A 317 -19.46 7.54 1.76
C ILE A 317 -18.76 8.91 1.88
N PRO A 318 -19.25 9.97 1.20
CA PRO A 318 -18.63 11.29 1.28
C PRO A 318 -18.47 11.83 2.70
N SER A 319 -19.43 11.56 3.59
CA SER A 319 -19.37 11.98 5.00
C SER A 319 -18.27 11.28 5.79
N GLU A 320 -17.97 10.01 5.49
CA GLU A 320 -16.81 9.31 6.09
C GLU A 320 -15.51 9.97 5.63
N VAL A 321 -15.38 10.28 4.33
CA VAL A 321 -14.16 10.89 3.77
C VAL A 321 -13.89 12.29 4.32
N ALA A 322 -14.94 13.03 4.68
CA ALA A 322 -14.80 14.33 5.34
C ALA A 322 -14.08 14.22 6.70
N GLU A 323 -14.24 13.10 7.40
CA GLU A 323 -13.63 12.84 8.71
C GLU A 323 -12.25 12.14 8.60
N TYR A 324 -11.73 11.93 7.39
CA TYR A 324 -10.47 11.22 7.22
C TYR A 324 -9.26 12.05 7.67
N GLU A 325 -8.37 11.42 8.43
CA GLU A 325 -7.00 11.86 8.61
C GLU A 325 -6.20 11.73 7.29
N PRO A 326 -5.11 12.48 7.12
CA PRO A 326 -4.30 12.43 5.89
C PRO A 326 -3.89 11.01 5.47
N TRP A 327 -3.53 10.14 6.41
CA TRP A 327 -3.08 8.77 6.11
C TRP A 327 -4.24 7.82 5.74
N HIS A 328 -5.49 8.11 6.14
CA HIS A 328 -6.68 7.37 5.68
C HIS A 328 -6.95 7.59 4.20
N ARG A 329 -6.60 8.77 3.66
CA ARG A 329 -6.87 9.13 2.24
C ARG A 329 -6.07 8.29 1.26
N MET A 330 -5.02 7.60 1.69
CA MET A 330 -4.25 6.68 0.84
C MET A 330 -5.16 5.63 0.17
N ARG A 331 -6.24 5.20 0.85
CA ARG A 331 -7.21 4.26 0.27
C ARG A 331 -7.92 4.75 -0.99
N LEU A 332 -8.01 6.07 -1.18
CA LEU A 332 -8.63 6.69 -2.34
C LEU A 332 -7.68 6.73 -3.55
N SER A 333 -6.41 6.34 -3.42
CA SER A 333 -5.44 6.34 -4.52
C SER A 333 -5.69 5.24 -5.57
N VAL A 334 -6.52 4.25 -5.23
CA VAL A 334 -6.86 3.11 -6.10
C VAL A 334 -8.37 3.04 -6.34
N THR A 335 -8.76 2.28 -7.37
CA THR A 335 -10.18 2.00 -7.63
C THR A 335 -10.74 1.14 -6.49
N PRO A 336 -11.88 1.53 -5.88
CA PRO A 336 -12.48 0.74 -4.81
C PRO A 336 -12.95 -0.63 -5.30
N GLY A 337 -13.03 -1.60 -4.39
CA GLY A 337 -13.38 -2.99 -4.67
C GLY A 337 -14.79 -3.36 -4.23
N LEU A 338 -15.34 -4.39 -4.88
CA LEU A 338 -16.48 -5.16 -4.37
C LEU A 338 -16.10 -5.94 -3.10
N THR A 339 -14.90 -6.55 -3.10
CA THR A 339 -14.31 -7.20 -1.94
C THR A 339 -12.97 -6.59 -1.54
N CYS A 340 -12.67 -6.57 -0.24
CA CYS A 340 -11.43 -6.10 0.36
C CYS A 340 -10.88 -7.09 1.40
N ILE A 341 -9.65 -6.83 1.88
CA ILE A 341 -8.96 -7.71 2.81
C ILE A 341 -9.76 -7.90 4.10
N TRP A 342 -10.18 -6.81 4.73
CA TRP A 342 -10.86 -6.90 6.02
C TRP A 342 -12.28 -7.47 5.89
N GLN A 343 -12.94 -7.32 4.73
CA GLN A 343 -14.23 -7.97 4.43
C GLN A 343 -14.16 -9.51 4.46
N VAL A 344 -12.98 -10.10 4.22
CA VAL A 344 -12.77 -11.55 4.30
C VAL A 344 -12.04 -12.01 5.56
N SER A 345 -11.34 -11.11 6.26
CA SER A 345 -10.54 -11.43 7.44
C SER A 345 -11.26 -11.26 8.79
N GLY A 346 -12.36 -10.50 8.85
CA GLY A 346 -13.07 -10.27 10.12
C GLY A 346 -14.30 -9.35 10.04
N ARG A 347 -14.59 -8.75 8.88
CA ARG A 347 -15.75 -7.87 8.62
C ARG A 347 -15.90 -6.78 9.70
N SER A 348 -17.06 -6.71 10.34
CA SER A 348 -17.43 -5.68 11.31
C SER A 348 -16.71 -5.79 12.66
N ASN A 349 -15.94 -6.87 12.89
CA ASN A 349 -15.21 -7.06 14.15
C ASN A 349 -13.84 -6.34 14.16
N ILE A 350 -13.41 -5.79 13.01
CA ILE A 350 -12.17 -5.04 12.89
C ILE A 350 -12.48 -3.55 13.12
N SER A 351 -11.72 -2.90 13.99
CA SER A 351 -11.82 -1.45 14.23
C SER A 351 -11.59 -0.66 12.93
N PHE A 352 -12.13 0.56 12.85
CA PHE A 352 -11.95 1.42 11.67
C PHE A 352 -10.47 1.60 11.31
N GLU A 353 -9.64 1.90 12.32
CA GLU A 353 -8.17 1.95 12.24
C GLU A 353 -7.56 0.68 11.63
N GLY A 354 -7.98 -0.49 12.11
CA GLY A 354 -7.53 -1.78 11.57
C GLY A 354 -7.94 -1.99 10.12
N GLN A 355 -9.14 -1.55 9.74
CA GLN A 355 -9.61 -1.61 8.34
C GLN A 355 -8.74 -0.72 7.44
N MET A 356 -8.41 0.50 7.88
CA MET A 356 -7.56 1.43 7.13
C MET A 356 -6.15 0.89 6.92
N ARG A 357 -5.57 0.24 7.95
CA ARG A 357 -4.26 -0.41 7.84
C ARG A 357 -4.26 -1.54 6.82
N LEU A 358 -5.26 -2.41 6.86
CA LEU A 358 -5.40 -3.51 5.90
C LEU A 358 -5.59 -3.01 4.46
N ASP A 359 -6.37 -1.94 4.26
CA ASP A 359 -6.53 -1.30 2.96
C ASP A 359 -5.21 -0.68 2.45
N ASN A 360 -4.46 -0.01 3.33
CA ASN A 360 -3.16 0.57 2.99
C ASN A 360 -2.12 -0.51 2.66
N ASP A 361 -2.13 -1.65 3.36
CA ASP A 361 -1.26 -2.79 3.09
C ASP A 361 -1.57 -3.46 1.75
N TYR A 362 -2.84 -3.48 1.34
CA TYR A 362 -3.22 -3.91 -0.02
C TYR A 362 -2.62 -2.98 -1.08
N ILE A 363 -2.70 -1.67 -0.86
CA ILE A 363 -2.20 -0.66 -1.80
C ILE A 363 -0.68 -0.70 -1.89
N LYS A 364 0.03 -0.78 -0.77
CA LYS A 364 1.50 -0.90 -0.72
C LYS A 364 2.01 -2.13 -1.47
N ARG A 365 1.26 -3.22 -1.48
CA ARG A 365 1.58 -4.43 -2.25
C ARG A 365 1.28 -4.31 -3.75
N ASN A 366 0.83 -3.14 -4.21
CA ASN A 366 0.49 -2.85 -5.60
C ASN A 366 -0.59 -3.78 -6.19
N GLY A 367 -1.48 -4.34 -5.36
CA GLY A 367 -2.58 -5.22 -5.82
C GLY A 367 -2.09 -6.35 -6.74
N LYS A 368 -1.26 -7.26 -6.23
CA LYS A 368 -0.80 -8.42 -7.00
C LYS A 368 -2.00 -9.29 -7.39
N LEU A 369 -2.01 -9.79 -8.62
CA LEU A 369 -3.11 -10.63 -9.12
C LEU A 369 -3.28 -11.92 -8.28
N SER A 370 -2.17 -12.47 -7.76
CA SER A 370 -2.21 -13.61 -6.83
C SER A 370 -2.99 -13.30 -5.54
N ASP A 371 -2.82 -12.09 -5.03
CA ASP A 371 -3.50 -11.63 -3.82
C ASP A 371 -4.99 -11.43 -4.11
N ASP A 372 -5.31 -10.87 -5.28
CA ASP A 372 -6.70 -10.70 -5.75
C ASP A 372 -7.42 -12.06 -5.90
N VAL A 373 -6.79 -13.05 -6.54
CA VAL A 373 -7.35 -14.40 -6.67
C VAL A 373 -7.58 -15.03 -5.30
N SER A 374 -6.63 -14.90 -4.38
CA SER A 374 -6.78 -15.40 -3.01
C SER A 374 -7.97 -14.73 -2.28
N LEU A 375 -8.12 -13.41 -2.45
CA LEU A 375 -9.21 -12.65 -1.84
C LEU A 375 -10.58 -13.01 -2.44
N ILE A 376 -10.66 -13.21 -3.76
CA ILE A 376 -11.88 -13.66 -4.43
C ILE A 376 -12.31 -15.04 -3.89
N LEU A 377 -11.39 -16.00 -3.82
CA LEU A 377 -11.68 -17.34 -3.30
C LEU A 377 -12.14 -17.31 -1.83
N LYS A 378 -11.48 -16.50 -1.00
CA LYS A 378 -11.91 -16.28 0.40
C LYS A 378 -13.29 -15.63 0.48
N THR A 379 -13.60 -14.70 -0.43
CA THR A 379 -14.92 -14.04 -0.48
C THR A 379 -16.03 -15.05 -0.73
N PHE A 380 -15.88 -15.95 -1.71
CA PHE A 380 -16.86 -17.02 -1.95
C PHE A 380 -17.10 -17.85 -0.68
N LYS A 381 -16.03 -18.29 -0.01
CA LYS A 381 -16.14 -19.09 1.23
C LYS A 381 -16.93 -18.35 2.32
N VAL A 382 -16.68 -17.06 2.52
CA VAL A 382 -17.38 -16.25 3.54
C VAL A 382 -18.85 -16.02 3.17
N VAL A 383 -19.14 -15.71 1.90
CA VAL A 383 -20.50 -15.47 1.41
C VAL A 383 -21.38 -16.73 1.54
N PHE A 384 -20.87 -17.91 1.17
CA PHE A 384 -21.62 -19.17 1.29
C PHE A 384 -21.90 -19.57 2.74
N LYS A 385 -21.01 -19.20 3.68
CA LYS A 385 -21.19 -19.48 5.12
C LYS A 385 -22.12 -18.50 5.83
N GLY A 386 -22.35 -17.31 5.26
CA GLY A 386 -23.14 -16.25 5.90
C GLY A 386 -22.51 -15.69 7.20
N GLU A 387 -21.22 -15.94 7.44
CA GLU A 387 -20.52 -15.51 8.66
C GLU A 387 -20.43 -13.96 8.74
N GLY A 388 -20.90 -13.36 9.84
CA GLY A 388 -20.75 -11.93 10.14
C GLY A 388 -21.67 -10.96 9.40
N ALA A 389 -22.77 -11.43 8.79
CA ALA A 389 -23.84 -10.58 8.27
C ALA A 389 -24.88 -10.31 9.38
N TYR A 390 -25.08 -9.04 9.74
CA TYR A 390 -26.13 -8.56 10.64
C TYR A 390 -27.19 -7.78 9.85
#